data_AF-X7E7R7-F1
#
_entry.id   AF-X7E7R7-F1
#
_cell.length_a   1.000
_cell.length_b   1.000
_cell.length_c   1.000
_cell.angle_alpha   90.00
_cell.angle_beta   90.00
_cell.angle_gamma   90.00
#
_symmetry.space_group_name_H-M   'P 1'
#
loop_
_entity.id
_entity.type
_entity.pdbx_description
1 polymer ?
#
loop_
_entity_poly.entity_id
_entity_poly.type
_entity_poly.pdbx_seq_one_letter_code
_entity_poly.pdbx_strand_id
1 'polypeptide(L)'
;MKSKPDNEQLFETEAPNKKSKGLLIAFFLCFIFSVATSSGVTFFLMQLPEEDKITDKDNEQDALLLSFKESIEEQNTKLIIMKDQNNVLQLYLRHSSATALKNILINQEQNIQAYLKVMKLAMKDLSDIVPRTTDWNDEYQYQLDLAQKGSMKREDLLKLLKTGEPNDTRSAGQ
;
A
#
# COMPACT_ATOMS: atom_id res chain seq x y z
N MET A 1 20.22 -75.40 -32.02
CA MET A 1 20.47 -74.24 -32.91
C MET A 1 19.14 -73.61 -33.32
N LYS A 2 19.15 -72.44 -33.98
CA LYS A 2 17.96 -71.63 -34.34
C LYS A 2 16.85 -72.41 -35.08
N SER A 3 15.60 -71.99 -34.90
CA SER A 3 14.49 -72.21 -35.86
C SER A 3 13.53 -70.99 -35.87
N LYS A 4 13.20 -70.52 -37.08
CA LYS A 4 12.21 -69.48 -37.52
C LYS A 4 12.42 -69.31 -39.05
N PRO A 5 11.42 -68.95 -39.91
CA PRO A 5 9.97 -68.69 -39.72
C PRO A 5 9.10 -69.85 -40.30
N ASP A 6 7.77 -69.78 -40.36
CA ASP A 6 6.86 -69.08 -41.31
C ASP A 6 5.45 -68.96 -40.66
N ASN A 7 4.66 -67.88 -40.72
CA ASN A 7 3.95 -67.22 -41.85
C ASN A 7 2.80 -68.10 -42.42
N GLU A 8 1.53 -67.68 -42.62
CA GLU A 8 0.74 -66.43 -42.43
C GLU A 8 -0.74 -66.81 -42.03
N GLN A 9 -1.73 -65.99 -41.62
CA GLN A 9 -2.45 -64.82 -42.21
C GLN A 9 -3.15 -65.12 -43.57
N LEU A 10 -4.37 -64.64 -43.92
CA LEU A 10 -5.39 -63.72 -43.35
C LEU A 10 -6.83 -64.09 -43.86
N PHE A 11 -7.91 -63.72 -43.14
CA PHE A 11 -9.32 -63.55 -43.60
C PHE A 11 -10.05 -64.78 -44.28
N GLU A 12 -11.38 -64.85 -44.52
CA GLU A 12 -12.53 -63.96 -44.21
C GLU A 12 -13.84 -64.74 -43.89
N THR A 13 -14.93 -63.99 -43.66
CA THR A 13 -16.30 -64.37 -43.26
C THR A 13 -17.10 -65.18 -44.31
N GLU A 14 -17.97 -66.10 -43.86
CA GLU A 14 -19.30 -66.31 -44.49
C GLU A 14 -20.38 -66.74 -43.47
N ALA A 15 -21.64 -66.39 -43.77
CA ALA A 15 -22.88 -66.85 -43.13
C ALA A 15 -23.99 -66.81 -44.20
N PRO A 16 -25.09 -67.61 -44.10
CA PRO A 16 -26.36 -66.93 -43.81
C PRO A 16 -27.53 -67.76 -43.20
N ASN A 17 -28.50 -66.99 -42.67
CA ASN A 17 -29.97 -67.12 -42.82
C ASN A 17 -30.86 -67.82 -41.74
N LYS A 18 -31.89 -67.05 -41.33
CA LYS A 18 -33.12 -67.37 -40.56
C LYS A 18 -32.95 -68.08 -39.18
N LYS A 19 -33.58 -67.59 -38.11
CA LYS A 19 -34.80 -66.74 -38.03
C LYS A 19 -34.54 -65.40 -37.34
N SER A 20 -35.05 -64.31 -37.92
CA SER A 20 -34.84 -62.91 -37.48
C SER A 20 -35.38 -62.53 -36.09
N LYS A 21 -36.07 -63.44 -35.38
CA LYS A 21 -36.59 -63.19 -34.04
C LYS A 21 -35.47 -62.93 -33.02
N GLY A 22 -34.35 -63.66 -33.08
CA GLY A 22 -33.24 -63.50 -32.12
C GLY A 22 -32.63 -62.09 -32.14
N LEU A 23 -32.40 -61.53 -33.33
CA LEU A 23 -31.88 -60.18 -33.50
C LEU A 23 -32.85 -59.12 -32.95
N LEU A 24 -34.14 -59.26 -33.24
CA LEU A 24 -35.18 -58.34 -32.72
C LEU A 24 -35.30 -58.43 -31.20
N ILE A 25 -35.22 -59.63 -30.60
CA ILE A 25 -35.19 -59.79 -29.14
C ILE A 25 -33.95 -59.11 -28.55
N ALA A 26 -32.78 -59.22 -29.18
CA ALA A 26 -31.56 -58.54 -28.71
C ALA A 26 -31.67 -57.01 -28.78
N PHE A 27 -32.24 -56.45 -29.85
CA PHE A 27 -32.51 -55.01 -29.94
C PHE A 27 -33.55 -54.54 -28.91
N PHE A 28 -34.64 -55.28 -28.69
CA PHE A 28 -35.61 -54.95 -27.65
C PHE A 28 -35.02 -55.04 -26.24
N LEU A 29 -34.22 -56.06 -25.93
CA LEU A 29 -33.53 -56.16 -24.63
C LEU A 29 -32.54 -55.01 -24.42
N CYS A 30 -31.75 -54.65 -25.45
CA CYS A 30 -30.84 -53.52 -25.39
C CYS A 30 -31.58 -52.18 -25.20
N PHE A 31 -32.70 -51.97 -25.92
CA PHE A 31 -33.54 -50.78 -25.77
C PHE A 31 -34.16 -50.70 -24.36
N ILE A 32 -34.71 -51.80 -23.84
CA ILE A 32 -35.23 -51.86 -22.48
C ILE A 32 -34.13 -51.60 -21.44
N PHE A 33 -32.92 -52.15 -21.59
CA PHE A 33 -31.79 -51.84 -20.71
C PHE A 33 -31.33 -50.38 -20.81
N SER A 34 -31.33 -49.78 -22.00
CA SER A 34 -30.95 -48.37 -22.18
C SER A 34 -31.98 -47.41 -21.59
N VAL A 35 -33.28 -47.70 -21.75
CA VAL A 35 -34.35 -46.91 -21.14
C VAL A 35 -34.40 -47.14 -19.62
N ALA A 36 -34.27 -48.38 -19.15
CA ALA A 36 -34.27 -48.70 -17.72
C ALA A 36 -33.05 -48.13 -16.98
N THR A 37 -31.87 -48.07 -17.60
CA THR A 37 -30.71 -47.38 -16.98
C THR A 37 -30.88 -45.87 -17.01
N SER A 38 -31.35 -45.28 -18.12
CA SER A 38 -31.62 -43.83 -18.19
C SER A 38 -32.70 -43.40 -17.18
N SER A 39 -33.91 -43.97 -17.26
CA SER A 39 -35.01 -43.66 -16.35
C SER A 39 -34.72 -44.10 -14.91
N GLY A 40 -34.01 -45.22 -14.71
CA GLY A 40 -33.62 -45.70 -13.38
C GLY A 40 -32.61 -44.78 -12.70
N VAL A 41 -31.65 -44.20 -13.42
CA VAL A 41 -30.75 -43.17 -12.88
C VAL A 41 -31.52 -41.90 -12.58
N THR A 42 -32.46 -41.46 -13.42
CA THR A 42 -33.33 -40.31 -13.10
C THR A 42 -34.17 -40.56 -11.85
N PHE A 43 -34.80 -41.74 -11.73
CA PHE A 43 -35.62 -42.08 -10.57
C PHE A 43 -34.76 -42.22 -9.30
N PHE A 44 -33.56 -42.80 -9.39
CA PHE A 44 -32.62 -42.92 -8.28
C PHE A 44 -32.10 -41.54 -7.82
N LEU A 45 -31.82 -40.62 -8.74
CA LEU A 45 -31.45 -39.23 -8.41
C LEU A 45 -32.62 -38.42 -7.83
N MET A 46 -33.86 -38.73 -8.21
CA MET A 46 -35.09 -38.07 -7.72
C MET A 46 -35.66 -38.72 -6.45
N GLN A 47 -35.18 -39.91 -6.08
CA GLN A 47 -35.58 -40.68 -4.90
C GLN A 47 -34.44 -40.80 -3.86
N LEU A 48 -33.24 -40.31 -4.18
CA LEU A 48 -32.33 -39.80 -3.16
C LEU A 48 -33.07 -38.67 -2.41
N PRO A 49 -33.16 -38.71 -1.06
CA PRO A 49 -33.57 -37.53 -0.33
C PRO A 49 -32.56 -36.40 -0.56
N GLU A 50 -33.03 -35.15 -0.57
CA GLU A 50 -32.14 -33.99 -0.44
C GLU A 50 -31.60 -33.92 1.00
N GLU A 51 -30.63 -34.78 1.32
CA GLU A 51 -29.78 -34.59 2.50
C GLU A 51 -28.91 -33.34 2.29
N ASP A 52 -29.41 -32.23 2.86
CA ASP A 52 -28.63 -31.15 3.48
C ASP A 52 -27.39 -30.67 2.72
N LYS A 53 -27.60 -30.11 1.52
CA LYS A 53 -26.55 -29.41 0.74
C LYS A 53 -26.92 -28.00 0.28
N ILE A 54 -28.13 -27.54 0.63
CA ILE A 54 -28.56 -26.15 0.45
C ILE A 54 -28.37 -25.43 1.80
N THR A 55 -28.97 -25.96 2.87
CA THR A 55 -28.90 -25.43 4.24
C THR A 55 -27.48 -25.14 4.71
N ASP A 56 -26.55 -26.11 4.57
CA ASP A 56 -25.17 -25.94 5.03
C ASP A 56 -24.35 -24.94 4.21
N LYS A 57 -24.66 -24.73 2.92
CA LYS A 57 -23.93 -23.78 2.07
C LYS A 57 -24.37 -22.34 2.29
N ASP A 58 -25.61 -22.12 2.65
CA ASP A 58 -26.07 -20.80 3.06
C ASP A 58 -25.55 -20.48 4.47
N ASN A 59 -25.56 -21.44 5.40
CA ASN A 59 -24.88 -21.32 6.71
C ASN A 59 -23.37 -20.99 6.58
N GLU A 60 -22.64 -21.66 5.68
CA GLU A 60 -21.21 -21.42 5.46
C GLU A 60 -20.95 -20.04 4.82
N GLN A 61 -21.80 -19.58 3.89
CA GLN A 61 -21.70 -18.24 3.31
C GLN A 61 -22.07 -17.13 4.30
N ASP A 62 -23.09 -17.32 5.14
CA ASP A 62 -23.46 -16.36 6.18
C ASP A 62 -22.39 -16.28 7.27
N ALA A 63 -21.78 -17.40 7.66
CA ALA A 63 -20.62 -17.42 8.55
C ALA A 63 -19.41 -16.69 7.93
N LEU A 64 -19.15 -16.89 6.64
CA LEU A 64 -18.11 -16.16 5.90
C LEU A 64 -18.39 -14.65 5.87
N LEU A 65 -19.63 -14.24 5.56
CA LEU A 65 -20.06 -12.84 5.56
C LEU A 65 -19.98 -12.18 6.93
N LEU A 66 -20.34 -12.90 8.00
CA LEU A 66 -20.18 -12.45 9.38
C LEU A 66 -18.70 -12.24 9.70
N SER A 67 -17.82 -13.19 9.38
CA SER A 67 -16.36 -13.03 9.61
C SER A 67 -15.74 -11.88 8.81
N PHE A 68 -16.20 -11.63 7.58
CA PHE A 68 -15.77 -10.48 6.79
C PHE A 68 -16.25 -9.15 7.40
N LYS A 69 -17.51 -9.09 7.86
CA LYS A 69 -18.07 -7.92 8.52
C LYS A 69 -17.33 -7.61 9.83
N GLU A 70 -17.07 -8.62 10.65
CA GLU A 70 -16.27 -8.53 11.88
C GLU A 70 -14.84 -8.06 11.57
N SER A 71 -14.18 -8.62 10.55
CA SER A 71 -12.84 -8.18 10.13
C SER A 71 -12.83 -6.74 9.60
N ILE A 72 -13.90 -6.28 8.93
CA ILE A 72 -14.04 -4.89 8.50
C ILE A 72 -14.22 -3.96 9.71
N GLU A 73 -14.96 -4.37 10.73
CA GLU A 73 -15.12 -3.59 11.97
C GLU A 73 -13.81 -3.55 12.79
N GLU A 74 -13.10 -4.67 12.87
CA GLU A 74 -11.77 -4.77 13.49
C GLU A 74 -10.71 -3.93 12.74
N GLN A 75 -10.76 -3.89 11.40
CA GLN A 75 -9.89 -3.04 10.60
C GLN A 75 -10.24 -1.55 10.72
N ASN A 76 -11.51 -1.18 10.80
CA ASN A 76 -11.92 0.21 11.02
C ASN A 76 -11.51 0.71 12.41
N THR A 77 -11.70 -0.09 13.46
CA THR A 77 -11.24 0.25 14.82
C THR A 77 -9.70 0.36 14.88
N LYS A 78 -8.96 -0.56 14.25
CA LYS A 78 -7.50 -0.44 14.07
C LYS A 78 -7.11 0.84 13.33
N LEU A 79 -7.80 1.22 12.25
CA LEU A 79 -7.53 2.45 11.50
C LEU A 79 -7.78 3.72 12.34
N ILE A 80 -8.83 3.74 13.16
CA ILE A 80 -9.11 4.86 14.09
C ILE A 80 -7.98 4.97 15.13
N ILE A 81 -7.61 3.86 15.78
CA ILE A 81 -6.52 3.83 16.77
C ILE A 81 -5.19 4.26 16.13
N MET A 82 -4.87 3.77 14.94
CA MET A 82 -3.65 4.11 14.20
C MET A 82 -3.60 5.60 13.82
N LYS A 83 -4.76 6.19 13.49
CA LYS A 83 -4.90 7.62 13.16
C LYS A 83 -4.70 8.50 14.39
N ASP A 84 -5.26 8.13 15.54
CA ASP A 84 -5.08 8.87 16.79
C ASP A 84 -3.64 8.74 17.32
N GLN A 85 -3.05 7.54 17.23
CA GLN A 85 -1.61 7.35 17.52
C GLN A 85 -0.72 8.20 16.59
N ASN A 86 -1.06 8.33 15.30
CA ASN A 86 -0.33 9.20 14.39
C ASN A 86 -0.46 10.68 14.77
N ASN A 87 -1.64 11.13 15.19
CA ASN A 87 -1.88 12.49 15.67
C ASN A 87 -1.06 12.80 16.95
N VAL A 88 -1.04 11.86 17.90
CA VAL A 88 -0.20 11.93 19.11
C VAL A 88 1.30 11.97 18.75
N LEU A 89 1.76 11.16 17.79
CA LEU A 89 3.14 11.21 17.30
C LEU A 89 3.47 12.56 16.64
N GLN A 90 2.56 13.11 15.83
CA GLN A 90 2.73 14.45 15.26
C GLN A 90 2.79 15.53 16.34
N LEU A 91 2.00 15.42 17.41
CA LEU A 91 2.04 16.35 18.54
C LEU A 91 3.40 16.30 19.24
N TYR A 92 3.93 15.11 19.54
CA TYR A 92 5.27 14.95 20.10
C TYR A 92 6.38 15.42 19.15
N LEU A 93 6.23 15.27 17.83
CA LEU A 93 7.18 15.81 16.85
C LEU A 93 7.14 17.34 16.75
N ARG A 94 5.95 17.97 16.83
CA ARG A 94 5.81 19.43 16.91
C ARG A 94 6.45 20.00 18.17
N HIS A 95 6.24 19.34 19.32
CA HIS A 95 6.88 19.69 20.59
C HIS A 95 8.29 19.09 20.77
N SER A 96 8.88 18.52 19.71
CA SER A 96 10.22 17.92 19.81
C SER A 96 11.29 18.96 20.08
N SER A 97 12.38 18.51 20.70
CA SER A 97 13.58 19.31 20.93
C SER A 97 14.14 19.91 19.64
N ALA A 98 13.91 19.29 18.47
CA ALA A 98 14.33 19.81 17.18
C ALA A 98 13.61 21.12 16.80
N THR A 99 12.29 21.20 16.98
CA THR A 99 11.52 22.43 16.73
C THR A 99 11.86 23.52 17.74
N ALA A 100 11.98 23.16 19.03
CA ALA A 100 12.41 24.10 20.06
C ALA A 100 13.81 24.67 19.78
N LEU A 101 14.77 23.81 19.42
CA LEU A 101 16.15 24.19 19.09
C LEU A 101 16.22 25.05 17.82
N LYS A 102 15.45 24.73 16.77
CA LYS A 102 15.35 25.56 15.56
C LYS A 102 14.95 26.99 15.90
N ASN A 103 13.92 27.16 16.73
CA ASN A 103 13.41 28.47 17.12
C ASN A 103 14.38 29.21 18.05
N ILE A 104 15.12 28.50 18.91
CA ILE A 104 16.24 29.07 19.68
C ILE A 104 17.35 29.58 18.76
N LEU A 105 17.75 28.82 17.74
CA LEU A 105 18.78 29.23 16.79
C LEU A 105 18.35 30.45 15.95
N ILE A 106 17.08 30.50 15.51
CA ILE A 106 16.52 31.67 14.80
C ILE A 106 16.59 32.92 15.70
N ASN A 107 16.18 32.81 16.97
CA ASN A 107 16.24 33.91 17.93
C ASN A 107 17.68 34.36 18.22
N GLN A 108 18.64 33.42 18.29
CA GLN A 108 20.07 33.73 18.43
C GLN A 108 20.60 34.48 17.21
N GLU A 109 20.23 34.06 16.00
CA GLU A 109 20.67 34.70 14.76
C GLU A 109 20.10 36.12 14.61
N GLN A 110 18.82 36.33 14.98
CA GLN A 110 18.22 37.67 15.04
C GLN A 110 18.88 38.57 16.10
N ASN A 111 19.28 38.00 17.25
CA ASN A 111 20.03 38.73 18.27
C ASN A 111 21.43 39.15 17.77
N ILE A 112 22.12 38.27 17.03
CA ILE A 112 23.39 38.58 16.36
C ILE A 112 23.22 39.73 15.35
N GLN A 113 22.17 39.73 14.52
CA GLN A 113 21.91 40.83 13.59
C GLN A 113 21.68 42.17 14.31
N ALA A 114 20.91 42.17 15.39
CA ALA A 114 20.68 43.37 16.21
C ALA A 114 21.99 43.89 16.84
N TYR A 115 22.82 42.99 17.39
CA TYR A 115 24.12 43.34 17.95
C TYR A 115 25.09 43.90 16.90
N LEU A 116 25.24 43.23 15.75
CA LEU A 116 26.10 43.69 14.65
C LEU A 116 25.69 45.07 14.14
N LYS A 117 24.38 45.34 14.05
CA LYS A 117 23.85 46.65 13.64
C LYS A 117 24.20 47.76 14.65
N VAL A 118 24.10 47.49 15.95
CA VAL A 118 24.52 48.44 17.00
C VAL A 118 26.03 48.64 16.97
N MET A 119 26.82 47.58 16.80
CA MET A 119 28.29 47.66 16.72
C MET A 119 28.76 48.42 15.48
N LYS A 120 28.05 48.32 14.35
CA LYS A 120 28.35 49.11 13.14
C LYS A 120 28.15 50.62 13.37
N LEU A 121 27.05 51.00 14.02
CA LEU A 121 26.79 52.40 14.38
C LEU A 121 27.83 52.91 15.37
N ALA A 122 28.08 52.19 16.48
CA ALA A 122 29.06 52.58 17.48
C ALA A 122 30.49 52.71 16.93
N MET A 123 30.88 51.86 15.98
CA MET A 123 32.20 51.98 15.33
C MET A 123 32.25 53.15 14.35
N LYS A 124 31.17 53.42 13.60
CA LYS A 124 31.08 54.64 12.79
C LYS A 124 31.21 55.89 13.65
N ASP A 125 30.46 55.99 14.73
CA ASP A 125 30.49 57.13 15.65
C ASP A 125 31.90 57.32 16.25
N LEU A 126 32.61 56.21 16.54
CA LEU A 126 34.02 56.25 16.96
C LEU A 126 34.96 56.72 15.85
N SER A 127 34.73 56.32 14.59
CA SER A 127 35.53 56.76 13.45
C SER A 127 35.36 58.26 13.16
N ASP A 128 34.15 58.80 13.35
CA ASP A 128 33.87 60.22 13.13
C ASP A 128 34.55 61.14 14.17
N ILE A 129 34.96 60.62 15.34
CA ILE A 129 35.65 61.38 16.40
C ILE A 129 37.16 61.14 16.50
N VAL A 130 37.70 60.05 15.93
CA VAL A 130 39.14 59.73 15.96
C VAL A 130 39.77 60.02 14.59
N PRO A 131 40.84 60.82 14.49
CA PRO A 131 41.44 61.20 13.22
C PRO A 131 42.16 60.03 12.52
N ARG A 132 42.11 60.00 11.18
CA ARG A 132 42.77 59.00 10.31
C ARG A 132 42.31 57.56 10.56
N THR A 133 41.00 57.37 10.63
CA THR A 133 40.35 56.07 10.91
C THR A 133 39.55 55.50 9.76
N THR A 134 39.24 56.30 8.74
CA THR A 134 38.42 55.94 7.57
C THR A 134 38.80 54.58 6.99
N ASP A 135 40.08 54.40 6.63
CA ASP A 135 40.59 53.19 5.96
C ASP A 135 40.30 51.88 6.73
N TRP A 136 40.47 51.88 8.07
CA TRP A 136 40.20 50.69 8.89
C TRP A 136 38.73 50.55 9.25
N ASN A 137 38.02 51.68 9.40
CA ASN A 137 36.59 51.69 9.67
C ASN A 137 35.78 51.17 8.48
N ASP A 138 36.18 51.48 7.25
CA ASP A 138 35.51 51.01 6.04
C ASP A 138 35.69 49.49 5.86
N GLU A 139 36.91 48.97 6.08
CA GLU A 139 37.18 47.53 6.13
C GLU A 139 36.40 46.85 7.27
N TYR A 140 36.38 47.44 8.47
CA TYR A 140 35.63 46.88 9.60
C TYR A 140 34.11 46.86 9.34
N GLN A 141 33.54 47.93 8.77
CA GLN A 141 32.14 47.98 8.37
C GLN A 141 31.82 46.93 7.28
N TYR A 142 32.72 46.70 6.33
CA TYR A 142 32.60 45.63 5.34
C TYR A 142 32.58 44.24 5.98
N GLN A 143 33.47 43.97 6.95
CA GLN A 143 33.46 42.71 7.71
C GLN A 143 32.17 42.53 8.54
N LEU A 144 31.60 43.60 9.11
CA LEU A 144 30.30 43.55 9.77
C LEU A 144 29.15 43.26 8.79
N ASP A 145 29.16 43.85 7.60
CA ASP A 145 28.16 43.57 6.56
C ASP A 145 28.26 42.14 6.03
N LEU A 146 29.48 41.59 5.89
CA LEU A 146 29.70 40.17 5.59
C LEU A 146 29.15 39.28 6.71
N ALA A 147 29.40 39.61 7.97
CA ALA A 147 28.90 38.87 9.13
C ALA A 147 27.37 38.91 9.21
N GLN A 148 26.74 40.08 9.02
CA GLN A 148 25.29 40.24 9.02
C GLN A 148 24.65 39.51 7.82
N LYS A 149 25.28 39.52 6.64
CA LYS A 149 24.83 38.77 5.46
C LYS A 149 24.98 37.26 5.62
N GLY A 150 26.01 36.79 6.32
CA GLY A 150 26.15 35.40 6.75
C GLY A 150 25.10 34.99 7.77
N SER A 151 24.78 35.90 8.70
CA SER A 151 23.77 35.74 9.73
C SER A 151 22.36 35.57 9.14
N MET A 152 21.89 36.53 8.31
CA MET A 152 20.59 36.44 7.64
C MET A 152 20.44 35.14 6.82
N LYS A 153 21.49 34.71 6.11
CA LYS A 153 21.50 33.42 5.38
C LYS A 153 21.28 32.20 6.29
N ARG A 154 21.86 32.19 7.50
CA ARG A 154 21.65 31.09 8.45
C ARG A 154 20.23 31.12 9.00
N GLU A 155 19.68 32.29 9.27
CA GLU A 155 18.28 32.44 9.69
C GLU A 155 17.32 31.91 8.61
N ASP A 156 17.56 32.21 7.33
CA ASP A 156 16.74 31.74 6.22
C ASP A 156 16.87 30.23 5.99
N LEU A 157 18.08 29.67 6.13
CA LEU A 157 18.28 28.22 6.13
C LEU A 157 17.53 27.55 7.31
N LEU A 158 17.55 28.15 8.50
CA LEU A 158 16.82 27.64 9.66
C LEU A 158 15.30 27.71 9.46
N LYS A 159 14.76 28.77 8.83
CA LYS A 159 13.33 28.85 8.45
C LYS A 159 12.92 27.73 7.48
N LEU A 160 13.82 27.31 6.60
CA LEU A 160 13.60 26.22 5.64
C LEU A 160 13.68 24.81 6.26
N LEU A 161 14.22 24.65 7.47
CA LEU A 161 14.29 23.34 8.15
C LEU A 161 12.90 22.89 8.64
N LYS A 162 12.41 21.78 8.08
CA LYS A 162 11.16 21.12 8.49
C LYS A 162 11.41 20.22 9.70
N THR A 163 10.91 20.61 10.87
CA THR A 163 11.15 19.94 12.16
C THR A 163 9.92 19.21 12.74
N GLY A 164 8.91 18.94 11.92
CA GLY A 164 7.64 18.31 12.34
C GLY A 164 6.47 19.29 12.50
N GLU A 165 6.71 20.58 12.31
CA GLU A 165 5.67 21.57 12.03
C GLU A 165 4.87 21.18 10.77
N PRO A 166 3.55 21.43 10.73
CA PRO A 166 2.79 21.30 9.50
C PRO A 166 3.33 22.29 8.44
N ASN A 167 3.32 21.90 7.15
CA ASN A 167 3.59 22.87 6.09
C ASN A 167 2.52 23.96 6.15
N ASP A 168 2.88 25.20 6.51
CA ASP A 168 1.90 26.28 6.64
C ASP A 168 1.55 26.84 5.26
N THR A 169 0.70 26.12 4.53
CA THR A 169 0.28 26.42 3.14
C THR A 169 -0.59 27.69 3.01
N ARG A 170 -0.73 28.47 4.08
CA ARG A 170 -1.53 29.71 4.13
C ARG A 170 -0.94 30.89 3.35
N SER A 171 0.27 30.78 2.79
CA SER A 171 0.84 31.80 1.88
C SER A 171 0.62 31.51 0.39
N ALA A 172 -0.15 30.47 0.04
CA ALA A 172 -0.41 30.06 -1.34
C ALA A 172 -1.85 30.36 -1.80
N GLY A 173 -2.50 31.37 -1.19
CA GLY A 173 -3.93 31.62 -1.35
C GLY A 173 -4.42 32.97 -0.83
N GLN A 174 -3.74 34.06 -1.19
CA GLN A 174 -4.27 35.43 -1.13
C GLN A 174 -3.64 36.29 -2.23
#